data_AF-A0A382MCF7-F1
#
_entry.id   AF-A0A382MCF7-F1
#
_cell.length_a   1.000
_cell.length_b   1.000
_cell.length_c   1.000
_cell.angle_alpha   90.00
_cell.angle_beta   90.00
_cell.angle_gamma   90.00
#
_symmetry.space_group_name_H-M   'P 1'
#
loop_
_entity.id
_entity.type
_entity.pdbx_description
1 polymer ?
#
loop_
_entity_poly.entity_id
_entity_poly.type
_entity_poly.pdbx_seq_one_letter_code
_entity_poly.pdbx_strand_id
1 'polypeptide(L)'
;MPRFKMVDGERIQFTAEEETARDTEEAAWAAGEDDRAMASLREDRDRRLAATDWYGVSDLTMSADMTTYRQDLRDLPAGKSTKAHVDAVTWPTKPAA
;
A
#
# COMPACT_ATOMS: atom_id res chain seq x y z
N MET A 1 -19.94 20.16 -6.64
CA MET A 1 -21.17 20.12 -5.80
C MET A 1 -20.83 20.83 -4.50
N PRO A 2 -21.67 21.72 -3.95
CA PRO A 2 -21.29 22.49 -2.76
C PRO A 2 -21.08 21.57 -1.56
N ARG A 3 -19.92 21.72 -0.89
CA ARG A 3 -19.53 21.01 0.32
C ARG A 3 -20.00 21.79 1.56
N PHE A 4 -20.19 21.09 2.67
CA PHE A 4 -20.72 21.65 3.92
C PHE A 4 -19.88 21.24 5.12
N LYS A 5 -19.67 22.16 6.06
CA LYS A 5 -19.00 21.93 7.36
C LYS A 5 -20.03 22.00 8.48
N MET A 6 -19.72 21.33 9.59
CA MET A 6 -20.48 21.46 10.83
C MET A 6 -19.75 22.45 11.74
N VAL A 7 -20.45 23.49 12.19
CA VAL A 7 -19.96 24.46 13.17
C VAL A 7 -21.03 24.61 14.25
N ASP A 8 -20.69 24.32 15.51
CA ASP A 8 -21.62 24.39 16.65
C ASP A 8 -22.96 23.64 16.44
N GLY A 9 -22.92 22.54 15.70
CA GLY A 9 -24.11 21.72 15.40
C GLY A 9 -24.94 22.21 14.21
N GLU A 10 -24.58 23.33 13.58
CA GLU A 10 -25.22 23.82 12.37
C GLU A 10 -24.43 23.42 11.11
N ARG A 11 -25.16 23.08 10.04
CA ARG A 11 -24.57 22.73 8.74
C ARG A 11 -24.42 23.99 7.89
N ILE A 12 -23.18 24.43 7.69
CA ILE A 12 -22.85 25.66 6.97
C ILE A 12 -22.17 25.29 5.63
N GLN A 13 -22.54 25.97 4.55
CA GLN A 13 -21.89 25.79 3.25
C GLN A 13 -20.45 26.33 3.30
N PHE A 14 -19.54 25.65 2.60
CA PHE A 14 -18.17 26.14 2.45
C PHE A 14 -18.15 27.49 1.72
N THR A 15 -17.24 28.38 2.12
CA THR A 15 -16.94 29.60 1.34
C THR A 15 -16.16 29.24 0.07
N ALA A 16 -16.02 30.20 -0.85
CA ALA A 16 -15.26 29.98 -2.09
C ALA A 16 -13.78 29.65 -1.81
N GLU A 17 -13.19 30.28 -0.79
CA GLU A 17 -11.83 30.00 -0.34
C GLU A 17 -11.72 28.58 0.24
N GLU A 18 -12.71 28.15 1.03
CA GLU A 18 -12.72 26.80 1.61
C GLU A 18 -12.92 25.72 0.54
N GLU A 19 -13.79 25.93 -0.44
CA GLU A 19 -13.93 25.01 -1.58
C GLU A 19 -12.61 24.89 -2.35
N THR A 20 -11.95 26.01 -2.62
CA THR A 20 -10.65 26.04 -3.32
C THR A 20 -9.58 25.29 -2.51
N ALA A 21 -9.56 25.46 -1.19
CA ALA A 21 -8.65 24.73 -0.30
C ALA A 21 -8.91 23.22 -0.37
N ARG A 22 -10.19 22.79 -0.32
CA ARG A 22 -10.56 21.37 -0.45
C ARG A 22 -10.21 20.78 -1.80
N ASP A 23 -10.46 21.51 -2.88
CA ASP A 23 -10.09 21.06 -4.22
C ASP A 23 -8.57 20.90 -4.34
N THR A 24 -7.80 21.78 -3.72
CA THR A 24 -6.33 21.67 -3.66
C THR A 24 -5.89 20.44 -2.86
N GLU A 25 -6.50 20.20 -1.70
CA GLU A 25 -6.23 19.01 -0.88
C GLU A 25 -6.57 17.71 -1.62
N GLU A 26 -7.73 17.65 -2.27
CA GLU A 26 -8.18 16.49 -3.04
C GLU A 26 -7.28 16.24 -4.26
N ALA A 27 -6.85 17.31 -4.95
CA ALA A 27 -5.89 17.21 -6.05
C ALA A 27 -4.52 16.72 -5.58
N ALA A 28 -4.02 17.24 -4.44
CA ALA A 28 -2.77 16.77 -3.85
C ALA A 28 -2.87 15.31 -3.37
N TRP A 29 -4.01 14.92 -2.80
CA TRP A 29 -4.28 13.54 -2.43
C TRP A 29 -4.27 12.64 -3.66
N ALA A 30 -4.98 12.99 -4.73
CA ALA A 30 -4.99 12.24 -5.97
C ALA A 30 -3.58 12.13 -6.59
N ALA A 31 -2.81 13.21 -6.59
CA ALA A 31 -1.43 13.21 -7.10
C ALA A 31 -0.49 12.26 -6.33
N GLY A 32 -0.70 12.08 -5.02
CA GLY A 32 0.08 11.16 -4.19
C GLY A 32 -0.43 9.71 -4.15
N GLU A 33 -1.39 9.33 -4.99
CA GLU A 33 -2.01 8.01 -4.96
C GLU A 33 -1.02 6.87 -5.25
N ASP A 34 -0.16 7.05 -6.25
CA ASP A 34 0.85 6.05 -6.64
C ASP A 34 1.86 5.80 -5.50
N ASP A 35 2.31 6.84 -4.82
CA ASP A 35 3.24 6.74 -3.70
C ASP A 35 2.62 5.98 -2.52
N ARG A 36 1.35 6.27 -2.20
CA ARG A 36 0.62 5.53 -1.14
C ARG A 36 0.42 4.07 -1.51
N ALA A 37 0.07 3.78 -2.76
CA ALA A 37 -0.05 2.40 -3.24
C ALA A 37 1.30 1.65 -3.14
N MET A 38 2.39 2.29 -3.53
CA MET A 38 3.74 1.73 -3.43
C MET A 38 4.17 1.49 -1.98
N ALA A 39 3.82 2.40 -1.05
CA ALA A 39 4.06 2.21 0.37
C ALA A 39 3.30 0.97 0.90
N SER A 40 2.01 0.85 0.55
CA SER A 40 1.20 -0.31 0.93
C SER A 40 1.76 -1.63 0.39
N LEU A 41 2.21 -1.66 -0.87
CA LEU A 41 2.85 -2.86 -1.43
C LEU A 41 4.09 -3.29 -0.64
N ARG A 42 4.96 -2.34 -0.28
CA ARG A 42 6.16 -2.63 0.52
C ARG A 42 5.82 -3.18 1.89
N GLU A 43 4.82 -2.60 2.56
CA GLU A 43 4.34 -3.09 3.85
C GLU A 43 3.83 -4.53 3.73
N ASP A 44 3.06 -4.81 2.68
CA ASP A 44 2.51 -6.13 2.39
C ASP A 44 3.58 -7.18 2.08
N ARG A 45 4.64 -6.79 1.36
CA ARG A 45 5.82 -7.63 1.12
C ARG A 45 6.52 -7.94 2.43
N ASP A 46 6.78 -6.93 3.25
CA ASP A 46 7.52 -7.07 4.50
C ASP A 46 6.75 -7.94 5.49
N ARG A 47 5.41 -7.81 5.54
CA ARG A 47 4.53 -8.69 6.32
C ARG A 47 4.65 -10.16 5.90
N ARG A 48 4.69 -10.44 4.60
CA ARG A 48 4.84 -11.82 4.07
C ARG A 48 6.23 -12.39 4.33
N LEU A 49 7.28 -11.57 4.26
CA LEU A 49 8.65 -11.96 4.62
C LEU A 49 8.76 -12.26 6.12
N ALA A 50 8.20 -11.41 6.98
CA ALA A 50 8.18 -11.61 8.42
C ALA A 50 7.45 -12.90 8.81
N ALA A 51 6.34 -13.22 8.16
CA ALA A 51 5.57 -14.45 8.40
C ALA A 51 6.32 -15.75 8.05
N THR A 52 7.47 -15.66 7.36
CA THR A 52 8.32 -16.81 6.99
C THR A 52 9.72 -16.69 7.57
N ASP A 53 9.98 -15.73 8.45
CA ASP A 53 11.33 -15.46 8.94
C ASP A 53 11.90 -16.58 9.82
N TRP A 54 11.01 -17.29 10.52
CA TRP A 54 11.35 -18.43 11.34
C TRP A 54 12.00 -19.61 10.58
N TYR A 55 11.87 -19.68 9.24
CA TYR A 55 12.62 -20.66 8.44
C TYR A 55 14.13 -20.38 8.37
N GLY A 56 14.56 -19.18 8.74
CA GLY A 56 15.97 -18.78 8.74
C GLY A 56 16.72 -19.04 10.05
N VAL A 57 16.10 -19.69 11.04
CA VAL A 57 16.75 -20.05 12.30
C VAL A 57 17.68 -21.26 12.14
N SER A 58 18.68 -21.41 13.02
CA SER A 58 19.67 -22.50 12.95
C SER A 58 19.07 -23.92 13.00
N ASP A 59 17.91 -24.05 13.62
CA ASP A 59 17.29 -25.33 13.94
C ASP A 59 16.48 -25.90 12.76
N LEU A 60 16.32 -25.13 11.68
CA LEU A 60 15.54 -25.49 10.51
C LEU A 60 16.35 -25.26 9.24
N THR A 61 16.34 -26.23 8.33
CA THR A 61 16.84 -26.02 6.98
C THR A 61 15.69 -25.55 6.09
N MET A 62 15.77 -24.33 5.58
CA MET A 62 14.78 -23.77 4.66
C MET A 62 14.77 -24.58 3.35
N SER A 63 13.58 -24.96 2.88
CA SER A 63 13.42 -25.64 1.60
C SER A 63 13.80 -24.74 0.42
N ALA A 64 14.11 -25.34 -0.73
CA ALA A 64 14.36 -24.60 -1.96
C ALA A 64 13.14 -23.74 -2.34
N ASP A 65 11.93 -24.31 -2.26
CA ASP A 65 10.69 -23.59 -2.58
C ASP A 65 10.46 -22.38 -1.66
N MET A 66 10.76 -22.50 -0.36
CA MET A 66 10.64 -21.37 0.57
C MET A 66 11.71 -20.31 0.33
N THR A 67 12.90 -20.73 -0.10
CA THR A 67 13.97 -19.82 -0.54
C THR A 67 13.52 -19.01 -1.75
N THR A 68 12.99 -19.68 -2.79
CA THR A 68 12.45 -19.03 -3.99
C THR A 68 11.30 -18.10 -3.66
N TYR A 69 10.32 -18.55 -2.85
CA TYR A 69 9.20 -17.71 -2.41
C TYR A 69 9.66 -16.41 -1.74
N ARG A 70 10.65 -16.49 -0.82
CA ARG A 70 11.19 -15.30 -0.15
C ARG A 70 11.98 -14.40 -1.11
N GLN A 71 12.62 -14.97 -2.13
CA GLN A 71 13.31 -14.19 -3.16
C GLN A 71 12.29 -13.44 -4.04
N ASP A 72 11.27 -14.13 -4.54
CA ASP A 72 10.21 -13.54 -5.36
C ASP A 72 9.50 -12.39 -4.63
N LEU A 73 9.31 -12.49 -3.31
CA LEU A 73 8.82 -11.39 -2.49
C LEU A 73 9.79 -10.20 -2.47
N ARG A 74 11.09 -10.43 -2.31
CA ARG A 74 12.10 -9.35 -2.28
C ARG A 74 12.26 -8.65 -3.61
N ASP A 75 12.00 -9.35 -4.70
CA ASP A 75 12.03 -8.79 -6.04
C ASP A 75 10.88 -7.78 -6.26
N LEU A 76 9.83 -7.80 -5.43
CA LEU A 76 8.82 -6.74 -5.41
C LEU A 76 9.36 -5.47 -4.71
N PRO A 77 9.13 -4.26 -5.26
CA PRO A 77 8.18 -3.90 -6.32
C PRO A 77 8.78 -3.74 -7.73
N ALA A 78 9.73 -4.59 -8.18
CA ALA A 78 10.32 -4.44 -9.51
C ALA A 78 9.25 -4.35 -10.62
N GLY A 79 9.39 -3.35 -11.51
CA GLY A 79 8.44 -3.08 -12.60
C GLY A 79 7.11 -2.44 -12.18
N LYS A 80 6.95 -2.05 -10.91
CA LYS A 80 5.71 -1.43 -10.40
C LYS A 80 5.98 0.02 -9.99
N SER A 81 5.18 0.93 -10.53
CA SER A 81 5.33 2.37 -10.31
C SER A 81 4.02 3.12 -10.19
N THR A 82 2.90 2.51 -10.62
CA THR A 82 1.56 3.09 -10.55
C THR A 82 0.67 2.27 -9.64
N LYS A 83 -0.41 2.88 -9.12
CA LYS A 83 -1.45 2.19 -8.37
C LYS A 83 -2.01 1.01 -9.16
N ALA A 84 -2.25 1.17 -10.46
CA ALA A 84 -2.73 0.07 -11.30
C ALA A 84 -1.76 -1.12 -11.32
N HIS A 85 -0.43 -0.88 -11.36
CA HIS A 85 0.57 -1.95 -11.30
C HIS A 85 0.62 -2.64 -9.92
N VAL A 86 0.36 -1.87 -8.86
CA VAL A 86 0.26 -2.37 -7.49
C VAL A 86 -0.99 -3.21 -7.32
N ASP A 87 -2.16 -2.72 -7.73
CA ASP A 87 -3.44 -3.43 -7.61
C ASP A 87 -3.44 -4.73 -8.42
N ALA A 88 -2.72 -4.75 -9.55
CA ALA A 88 -2.53 -5.94 -10.39
C ALA A 88 -1.34 -6.82 -9.96
N VAL A 89 -0.72 -6.59 -8.79
CA VAL A 89 0.40 -7.41 -8.34
C VAL A 89 -0.03 -8.86 -8.13
N THR A 90 0.70 -9.77 -8.77
CA THR A 90 0.60 -11.20 -8.46
C THR A 90 1.62 -11.52 -7.37
N TRP A 91 1.14 -12.06 -6.26
CA TRP A 91 1.99 -12.49 -5.16
C TRP A 91 2.46 -13.94 -5.40
N PRO A 92 3.72 -14.28 -5.05
CA PRO A 92 4.15 -15.68 -5.06
C PRO A 92 3.29 -16.48 -4.08
N THR A 93 3.06 -17.76 -4.38
CA THR A 93 2.29 -18.64 -3.51
C THR A 93 3.21 -19.21 -2.44
N LYS A 94 2.82 -19.07 -1.17
CA LYS A 94 3.57 -19.62 -0.05
C LYS A 94 3.61 -21.15 -0.16
N PRO A 95 4.79 -21.80 -0.11
CA PRO A 95 4.88 -23.26 -0.07
C PRO A 95 4.26 -23.80 1.22
N ALA A 96 3.76 -25.04 1.16
CA ALA A 96 3.41 -25.77 2.37
C ALA A 96 4.65 -25.97 3.27
N ALA A 97 4.41 -26.13 4.56
CA ALA A 97 5.46 -26.44 5.55
C ALA A 97 5.96 -27.89 5.38
#